data_AF-A0A3M6TK34-F1
#
_entry.id   AF-A0A3M6TK34-F1
#
_cell.length_a   1.000
_cell.length_b   1.000
_cell.length_c   1.000
_cell.angle_alpha   90.00
_cell.angle_beta   90.00
_cell.angle_gamma   90.00
#
_symmetry.space_group_name_H-M   'P 1'
#
loop_
_entity.id
_entity.type
_entity.pdbx_description
1 polymer ?
#
loop_
_entity_poly.entity_id
_entity_poly.type
_entity_poly.pdbx_seq_one_letter_code
_entity_poly.pdbx_strand_id
1 'polypeptide(L)'
;MNFEIILFLVHALIVLGKPAHQDEVGSCDVNSRCRWECGWLGIDKETCEKRGCCWDDSDPWAKFCFVRKYKNLPDGLCPVAPSERQECGHYGITRDECLSKSCCWDPTVPNAKWCFKQPVEETRSCYIYHGVSGTCKYVCDKDERKSYGMGQCKGRICCF
;
A
#
# COMPACT_ATOMS: atom_id res chain seq x y z
N MET A 1 -26.64 18.94 -43.14
CA MET A 1 -26.20 17.71 -42.45
C MET A 1 -25.70 18.15 -41.08
N ASN A 2 -26.48 17.82 -40.05
CA ASN A 2 -26.71 18.67 -38.88
C ASN A 2 -25.57 18.58 -37.85
N PHE A 3 -25.11 19.74 -37.37
CA PHE A 3 -24.12 19.88 -36.28
C PHE A 3 -24.52 19.09 -35.02
N GLU A 4 -25.82 19.02 -34.75
CA GLU A 4 -26.42 18.17 -33.71
C GLU A 4 -26.09 16.67 -33.88
N ILE A 5 -26.13 16.14 -35.10
CA ILE A 5 -25.82 14.72 -35.37
C ILE A 5 -24.35 14.42 -35.08
N ILE A 6 -23.45 15.36 -35.41
CA ILE A 6 -22.02 15.23 -35.12
C ILE A 6 -21.80 15.24 -33.60
N LEU A 7 -22.49 16.12 -32.86
CA LEU A 7 -22.38 16.19 -31.40
C LEU A 7 -22.89 14.92 -30.70
N PHE A 8 -23.99 14.34 -31.17
CA PHE A 8 -24.52 13.06 -30.67
C PHE A 8 -23.57 11.87 -30.95
N LEU A 9 -22.96 11.81 -32.14
CA LEU A 9 -21.99 10.77 -32.49
C LEU A 9 -20.70 10.87 -31.66
N VAL A 10 -20.24 12.09 -31.37
CA VAL A 10 -19.07 12.31 -30.50
C VAL A 10 -19.38 11.91 -29.05
N HIS A 11 -20.56 12.22 -28.51
CA HIS A 11 -20.96 11.76 -27.18
C HIS A 11 -21.10 10.23 -27.08
N ALA A 12 -21.63 9.58 -28.13
CA ALA A 12 -21.76 8.12 -28.16
C ALA A 12 -20.38 7.41 -28.18
N LEU A 13 -19.38 7.96 -28.87
CA LEU A 13 -18.00 7.45 -28.86
C LEU A 13 -17.33 7.61 -27.49
N ILE A 14 -17.63 8.67 -26.74
CA ILE A 14 -17.09 8.89 -25.39
C ILE A 14 -17.67 7.89 -24.38
N VAL A 15 -18.94 7.47 -24.54
CA VAL A 15 -19.62 6.55 -23.62
C VAL A 15 -19.23 5.07 -23.84
N LEU A 16 -18.93 4.67 -25.08
CA LEU A 16 -18.58 3.28 -25.43
C LEU A 16 -17.08 2.96 -25.32
N GLY A 17 -16.23 3.97 -25.05
CA GLY A 17 -14.78 3.85 -25.05
C GLY A 17 -14.09 3.81 -23.68
N LYS A 18 -14.81 3.62 -22.57
CA LYS A 18 -14.16 3.49 -21.26
C LYS A 18 -13.50 2.10 -21.15
N PRO A 19 -12.18 2.01 -20.93
CA PRO A 19 -11.53 0.73 -20.73
C PRO A 19 -12.05 0.09 -19.44
N ALA A 20 -12.55 -1.14 -19.52
CA ALA A 20 -13.05 -1.94 -18.38
C ALA A 20 -12.05 -2.08 -17.21
N HIS A 21 -10.78 -1.75 -17.44
CA HIS A 21 -9.71 -1.79 -16.45
C HIS A 21 -9.78 -0.65 -15.41
N GLN A 22 -10.48 0.45 -15.70
CA GLN A 22 -10.46 1.63 -14.84
C GLN A 22 -11.39 1.50 -13.60
N ASP A 23 -12.41 0.65 -13.68
CA ASP A 23 -13.48 0.56 -12.68
C ASP A 23 -13.14 -0.37 -11.49
N GLU A 24 -12.02 -1.13 -11.56
CA GLU A 24 -11.61 -2.06 -10.50
C GLU A 24 -10.41 -1.61 -9.65
N VAL A 25 -9.75 -0.51 -10.03
CA VAL A 25 -8.56 -0.02 -9.31
C VAL A 25 -8.95 0.48 -7.92
N GLY A 26 -8.35 -0.09 -6.88
CA GLY A 26 -8.65 0.29 -5.49
C GLY A 26 -9.82 -0.47 -4.86
N SER A 27 -10.45 -1.42 -5.58
CA SER A 27 -11.50 -2.28 -5.03
C SER A 27 -10.94 -3.26 -3.98
N CYS A 28 -11.84 -3.84 -3.18
CA CYS A 28 -11.51 -4.88 -2.20
C CYS A 28 -11.70 -6.31 -2.73
N ASP A 29 -12.04 -6.47 -4.01
CA ASP A 29 -12.16 -7.77 -4.65
C ASP A 29 -10.77 -8.30 -5.05
N VAL A 30 -10.08 -8.87 -4.06
CA VAL A 30 -8.76 -9.50 -4.21
C VAL A 30 -8.84 -10.95 -3.73
N ASN A 31 -8.49 -11.88 -4.62
CA ASN A 31 -8.40 -13.30 -4.28
C ASN A 31 -7.57 -13.50 -3.00
N SER A 32 -8.12 -14.25 -2.04
CA SER A 32 -7.53 -14.50 -0.71
C SER A 32 -6.05 -14.88 -0.74
N ARG A 33 -5.62 -15.66 -1.74
CA ARG A 33 -4.22 -16.12 -1.90
C ARG A 33 -3.27 -15.05 -2.45
N CYS A 34 -3.81 -14.01 -3.09
CA CYS A 34 -3.03 -12.94 -3.71
C CYS A 34 -2.93 -11.68 -2.83
N ARG A 35 -3.57 -11.67 -1.66
CA ARG A 35 -3.58 -10.53 -0.75
C ARG A 35 -2.16 -10.19 -0.27
N TRP A 36 -1.83 -8.91 -0.30
CA TRP A 36 -0.63 -8.37 0.36
C TRP A 36 -1.00 -7.82 1.72
N GLU A 37 -0.13 -8.06 2.70
CA GLU A 37 -0.36 -7.65 4.09
C GLU A 37 -0.39 -6.13 4.20
N CYS A 38 -1.45 -5.60 4.80
CA CYS A 38 -1.51 -4.19 5.17
C CYS A 38 -1.54 -3.98 6.69
N GLY A 39 -2.03 -4.93 7.47
CA GLY A 39 -2.16 -4.83 8.93
C GLY A 39 -1.21 -5.74 9.68
N TRP A 40 -1.62 -6.20 10.85
CA TRP A 40 -0.93 -7.21 11.65
C TRP A 40 -1.94 -8.27 12.09
N LEU A 41 -1.46 -9.40 12.61
CA LEU A 41 -2.35 -10.43 13.13
C LEU A 41 -3.18 -9.88 14.31
N GLY A 42 -4.50 -10.02 14.23
CA GLY A 42 -5.42 -9.52 15.27
C GLY A 42 -5.75 -8.02 15.19
N ILE A 43 -5.34 -7.32 14.12
CA ILE A 43 -5.88 -6.00 13.80
C ILE A 43 -7.41 -6.08 13.64
N ASP A 44 -8.15 -5.07 14.10
CA ASP A 44 -9.60 -4.99 13.89
C ASP A 44 -9.96 -4.33 12.54
N LYS A 45 -11.21 -4.53 12.12
CA LYS A 45 -11.73 -4.00 10.85
C LYS A 45 -11.60 -2.49 10.74
N GLU A 46 -11.97 -1.75 11.78
CA GLU A 46 -12.00 -0.29 11.76
C GLU A 46 -10.57 0.27 11.63
N THR A 47 -9.62 -0.26 12.40
CA THR A 47 -8.21 0.12 12.30
C THR A 47 -7.64 -0.21 10.92
N CYS A 48 -7.97 -1.38 10.35
CA CYS A 48 -7.55 -1.74 8.99
C CYS A 48 -8.06 -0.75 7.93
N GLU A 49 -9.33 -0.39 7.98
CA GLU A 49 -9.95 0.53 7.02
C GLU A 49 -9.40 1.96 7.18
N LYS A 50 -9.14 2.42 8.41
CA LYS A 50 -8.48 3.71 8.69
C LYS A 50 -7.06 3.80 8.14
N ARG A 51 -6.36 2.66 8.04
CA ARG A 51 -5.06 2.57 7.36
C ARG A 51 -5.17 2.67 5.84
N GLY A 52 -6.38 2.82 5.29
CA GLY A 52 -6.64 2.95 3.86
C GLY A 52 -6.71 1.60 3.12
N CYS A 53 -6.87 0.49 3.85
CA CYS A 53 -6.83 -0.86 3.30
C CYS A 53 -8.21 -1.52 3.25
N CYS A 54 -8.24 -2.76 2.78
CA CYS A 54 -9.44 -3.59 2.70
C CYS A 54 -9.48 -4.62 3.84
N TRP A 55 -10.70 -4.93 4.29
CA TRP A 55 -10.98 -5.97 5.26
C TRP A 55 -11.82 -7.09 4.65
N ASP A 56 -11.44 -8.34 4.87
CA ASP A 56 -12.27 -9.53 4.63
C ASP A 56 -11.73 -10.73 5.44
N ASP A 57 -12.53 -11.19 6.39
CA ASP A 57 -12.26 -12.29 7.33
C ASP A 57 -12.99 -13.60 6.96
N SER A 58 -13.56 -13.68 5.74
CA SER A 58 -14.32 -14.85 5.25
C SER A 58 -13.45 -16.10 5.05
N ASP A 59 -12.15 -15.93 4.81
CA ASP A 59 -11.17 -17.02 4.69
C ASP A 59 -10.15 -16.95 5.84
N PRO A 60 -10.25 -17.83 6.87
CA PRO A 60 -9.38 -17.83 8.05
C PRO A 60 -7.88 -17.99 7.77
N TRP A 61 -7.52 -18.48 6.58
CA TRP A 61 -6.12 -18.69 6.18
C TRP A 61 -5.56 -17.52 5.35
N ALA A 62 -6.39 -16.53 5.05
CA ALA A 62 -6.03 -15.36 4.28
C ALA A 62 -5.61 -14.18 5.17
N LYS A 63 -5.08 -13.15 4.52
CA LYS A 63 -4.83 -11.86 5.16
C LYS A 63 -6.15 -11.12 5.29
N PHE A 64 -6.54 -10.80 6.53
CA PHE A 64 -7.81 -10.11 6.78
C PHE A 64 -7.69 -8.64 6.40
N CYS A 65 -6.58 -8.00 6.78
CA CYS A 65 -6.27 -6.63 6.41
C CYS A 65 -5.27 -6.58 5.25
N PHE A 66 -5.72 -6.20 4.06
CA PHE A 66 -4.93 -6.32 2.85
C PHE A 66 -4.94 -5.09 1.97
N VAL A 67 -3.89 -4.97 1.15
CA VAL A 67 -3.74 -3.89 0.17
C VAL A 67 -4.83 -3.99 -0.90
N ARG A 68 -5.39 -2.84 -1.28
CA ARG A 68 -6.42 -2.71 -2.32
C ARG A 68 -5.94 -3.23 -3.68
N LYS A 69 -6.85 -3.71 -4.51
CA LYS A 69 -6.57 -4.23 -5.86
C LYS A 69 -5.80 -3.20 -6.70
N TYR A 70 -4.68 -3.63 -7.28
CA TYR A 70 -3.77 -2.80 -8.10
C TYR A 70 -3.24 -1.52 -7.41
N LYS A 71 -3.25 -1.46 -6.08
CA LYS A 71 -2.59 -0.42 -5.30
C LYS A 71 -1.36 -1.00 -4.60
N ASN A 72 -0.51 -0.10 -4.11
CA ASN A 72 0.60 -0.46 -3.23
C ASN A 72 0.22 -0.11 -1.79
N LEU A 73 1.03 -0.58 -0.85
CA LEU A 73 0.90 -0.15 0.53
C LEU A 73 1.05 1.38 0.61
N PRO A 74 0.23 2.09 1.40
CA PRO A 74 0.43 3.51 1.65
C PRO A 74 1.84 3.80 2.14
N ASP A 75 2.41 4.89 1.64
CA ASP A 75 3.78 5.27 1.97
C ASP A 75 3.95 5.50 3.48
N GLY A 76 5.01 4.94 4.05
CA GLY A 76 5.24 4.98 5.49
C GLY A 76 4.50 3.92 6.30
N LEU A 77 3.51 3.24 5.72
CA LEU A 77 2.72 2.28 6.46
C LEU A 77 3.47 0.95 6.57
N CYS A 78 3.55 0.38 7.78
CA CYS A 78 4.18 -0.92 8.00
C CYS A 78 3.25 -1.86 8.78
N PRO A 79 3.24 -3.16 8.44
CA PRO A 79 2.38 -4.17 9.07
C PRO A 79 2.95 -4.66 10.41
N VAL A 80 3.10 -3.76 11.39
CA VAL A 80 3.68 -4.08 12.73
C VAL A 80 2.66 -3.79 13.81
N ALA A 81 2.41 -4.78 14.68
CA ALA A 81 1.46 -4.64 15.77
C ALA A 81 1.91 -3.54 16.74
N PRO A 82 0.99 -2.71 17.28
CA PRO A 82 1.31 -1.61 18.19
C PRO A 82 2.21 -1.99 19.37
N SER A 83 2.01 -3.19 19.93
CA SER A 83 2.80 -3.75 21.04
C SER A 83 4.23 -4.12 20.65
N GLU A 84 4.48 -4.40 19.38
CA GLU A 84 5.79 -4.82 18.84
C GLU A 84 6.59 -3.64 18.28
N ARG A 85 5.98 -2.45 18.19
CA ARG A 85 6.62 -1.25 17.66
C ARG A 85 7.80 -0.83 18.54
N GLN A 86 8.95 -0.70 17.91
CA GLN A 86 10.15 -0.07 18.48
C GLN A 86 10.17 1.41 18.09
N GLU A 87 10.39 2.28 19.07
CA GLU A 87 10.45 3.73 18.85
C GLU A 87 11.54 4.09 17.84
N CYS A 88 11.23 5.03 16.95
CA CYS A 88 12.20 5.65 16.05
C CYS A 88 12.20 7.18 16.13
N GLY A 89 11.12 7.77 16.62
CA GLY A 89 10.97 9.21 16.74
C GLY A 89 10.90 9.66 18.19
N HIS A 90 10.06 10.67 18.42
CA HIS A 90 9.72 11.19 19.73
C HIS A 90 8.24 11.60 19.74
N TYR A 91 7.70 11.89 20.92
CA TYR A 91 6.35 12.42 21.04
C TYR A 91 6.21 13.72 20.23
N GLY A 92 5.13 13.84 19.46
CA GLY A 92 4.86 15.00 18.61
C GLY A 92 5.67 15.09 17.32
N ILE A 93 6.53 14.11 17.00
CA ILE A 93 7.22 14.06 15.69
C ILE A 93 6.19 14.05 14.55
N THR A 94 6.47 14.75 13.45
CA THR A 94 5.60 14.77 12.28
C THR A 94 5.78 13.52 11.41
N ARG A 95 4.81 13.25 10.53
CA ARG A 95 4.92 12.17 9.53
C ARG A 95 6.18 12.32 8.70
N ASP A 96 6.43 13.49 8.13
CA ASP A 96 7.53 13.69 7.19
C ASP A 96 8.90 13.58 7.88
N GLU A 97 9.04 14.09 9.11
CA GLU A 97 10.25 13.88 9.92
C GLU A 97 10.48 12.40 10.22
N CYS A 98 9.42 11.64 10.53
CA CYS A 98 9.53 10.20 10.74
C CYS A 98 9.97 9.45 9.48
N LEU A 99 9.35 9.75 8.33
CA LEU A 99 9.72 9.11 7.05
C LEU A 99 11.13 9.49 6.62
N SER A 100 11.60 10.71 6.92
CA SER A 100 12.98 11.15 6.65
C SER A 100 14.04 10.38 7.45
N LYS A 101 13.63 9.75 8.56
CA LYS A 101 14.46 8.82 9.35
C LYS A 101 14.36 7.37 8.83
N SER A 102 13.76 7.16 7.67
CA SER A 102 13.51 5.83 7.08
C SER A 102 12.68 4.92 8.00
N CYS A 103 11.74 5.52 8.74
CA CYS A 103 10.89 4.82 9.71
C CYS A 103 9.43 4.82 9.28
N CYS A 104 8.67 3.88 9.83
CA CYS A 104 7.26 3.72 9.59
C CYS A 104 6.44 4.76 10.35
N TRP A 105 5.34 5.20 9.76
CA TRP A 105 4.37 6.10 10.34
C TRP A 105 2.98 5.48 10.34
N ASP A 106 2.39 5.32 11.53
CA ASP A 106 0.99 4.91 11.67
C ASP A 106 0.32 5.55 12.90
N PRO A 107 -0.56 6.56 12.69
CA PRO A 107 -1.29 7.23 13.74
C PRO A 107 -2.64 6.58 14.07
N THR A 108 -3.02 5.47 13.41
CA THR A 108 -4.39 4.93 13.55
C THR A 108 -4.68 4.29 14.90
N VAL A 109 -3.65 3.97 15.68
CA VAL A 109 -3.78 3.40 17.02
C VAL A 109 -3.40 4.44 18.08
N PRO A 110 -4.36 4.89 18.92
CA PRO A 110 -4.09 5.80 20.03
C PRO A 110 -3.11 5.19 21.05
N ASN A 111 -2.37 6.04 21.76
CA ASN A 111 -1.44 5.64 22.82
C ASN A 111 -0.34 4.63 22.38
N ALA A 112 -0.11 4.51 21.07
CA ALA A 112 0.96 3.69 20.50
C ALA A 112 2.08 4.56 19.93
N LYS A 113 3.20 3.92 19.58
CA LYS A 113 4.28 4.58 18.84
C LYS A 113 3.84 4.82 17.41
N TRP A 114 3.68 6.09 17.04
CA TRP A 114 3.27 6.46 15.68
C TRP A 114 4.46 6.46 14.71
N CYS A 115 5.63 6.88 15.17
CA CYS A 115 6.89 6.74 14.44
C CYS A 115 7.66 5.54 14.99
N PHE A 116 7.83 4.49 14.18
CA PHE A 116 8.45 3.26 14.64
C PHE A 116 9.37 2.66 13.59
N LYS A 117 10.33 1.85 14.04
CA LYS A 117 11.29 1.21 13.14
C LYS A 117 10.58 0.29 12.16
N GLN A 118 11.13 0.20 10.95
CA GLN A 118 10.72 -0.83 9.99
C GLN A 118 10.92 -2.23 10.60
N PRO A 119 10.04 -3.20 10.30
CA PRO A 119 10.22 -4.57 10.78
C PRO A 119 11.57 -5.12 10.28
N VAL A 120 12.28 -5.82 11.16
CA VAL A 120 13.64 -6.32 10.91
C VAL A 120 13.64 -7.59 10.04
N GLU A 121 12.49 -8.08 9.58
CA GLU A 121 12.35 -9.43 9.01
C GLU A 121 12.06 -9.56 7.50
N GLU A 122 12.62 -10.66 6.97
CA GLU A 122 12.71 -11.16 5.59
C GLU A 122 13.14 -10.14 4.55
N THR A 123 14.45 -10.15 4.26
CA THR A 123 15.07 -9.57 3.07
C THR A 123 14.44 -10.18 1.82
N ARG A 124 13.35 -9.57 1.34
CA ARG A 124 12.84 -9.87 0.01
C ARG A 124 13.80 -9.21 -0.95
N SER A 125 14.49 -10.02 -1.72
CA SER A 125 15.26 -9.49 -2.82
C SER A 125 14.31 -9.01 -3.91
N CYS A 126 14.76 -8.00 -4.63
CA CYS A 126 14.08 -7.47 -5.79
C CYS A 126 15.09 -7.20 -6.89
N TYR A 127 14.61 -7.09 -8.12
CA TYR A 127 15.44 -6.94 -9.30
C TYR A 127 15.11 -5.63 -10.00
N ILE A 128 16.12 -4.77 -10.18
CA ILE A 128 15.97 -3.40 -10.72
C ILE A 128 16.36 -3.32 -12.20
N TYR A 129 16.75 -4.44 -12.85
CA TYR A 129 17.35 -4.57 -14.20
C TYR A 129 18.88 -4.71 -14.23
N HIS A 130 19.42 -5.25 -15.34
CA HIS A 130 20.85 -5.46 -15.61
C HIS A 130 21.66 -6.20 -14.53
N GLY A 131 21.09 -7.25 -13.93
CA GLY A 131 21.78 -8.00 -12.88
C GLY A 131 21.84 -7.29 -11.53
N VAL A 132 21.21 -6.12 -11.39
CA VAL A 132 21.16 -5.38 -10.12
C VAL A 132 19.99 -5.91 -9.29
N SER A 133 20.33 -6.53 -8.16
CA SER A 133 19.38 -6.94 -7.13
C SER A 133 19.45 -6.03 -5.92
N GLY A 134 18.30 -5.72 -5.35
CA GLY A 134 18.17 -4.96 -4.10
C GLY A 134 17.32 -5.67 -3.07
N THR A 135 16.96 -4.97 -2.00
CA THR A 135 16.11 -5.40 -0.90
C THR A 135 14.84 -4.56 -0.87
N CYS A 136 13.68 -5.22 -0.74
CA CYS A 136 12.41 -4.55 -0.60
C CYS A 136 12.23 -3.95 0.80
N LYS A 137 11.98 -2.63 0.87
CA LYS A 137 11.68 -1.90 2.12
C LYS A 137 10.26 -1.28 2.08
N TYR A 138 9.66 -1.09 3.26
CA TYR A 138 8.36 -0.43 3.39
C TYR A 138 8.48 1.09 3.26
N VAL A 139 9.57 1.65 3.76
CA VAL A 139 9.91 3.07 3.66
C VAL A 139 11.29 3.18 3.04
N CYS A 140 11.42 4.04 2.05
CA CYS A 140 12.67 4.20 1.31
C CYS A 140 13.58 5.13 2.11
N ASP A 141 14.88 4.98 1.94
CA ASP A 141 15.82 5.97 2.44
C ASP A 141 15.64 7.31 1.70
N LYS A 142 16.10 8.41 2.30
CA LYS A 142 15.86 9.78 1.81
C LYS A 142 16.18 10.00 0.33
N ASP A 143 17.20 9.32 -0.17
CA ASP A 143 17.70 9.46 -1.55
C ASP A 143 17.29 8.30 -2.47
N GLU A 144 16.54 7.33 -1.95
CA GLU A 144 16.03 6.19 -2.72
C GLU A 144 14.75 6.55 -3.48
N ARG A 145 14.64 6.06 -4.72
CA ARG A 145 13.40 6.19 -5.49
C ARG A 145 12.41 5.10 -5.08
N LYS A 146 11.13 5.45 -5.07
CA LYS A 146 10.04 4.49 -4.85
C LYS A 146 9.89 3.58 -6.08
N SER A 147 9.87 2.28 -5.83
CA SER A 147 9.73 1.20 -6.81
C SER A 147 8.39 0.50 -6.62
N TYR A 148 7.32 1.18 -7.03
CA TYR A 148 5.95 0.68 -6.94
C TYR A 148 5.68 -0.50 -7.87
N GLY A 149 4.71 -1.36 -7.52
CA GLY A 149 4.22 -2.42 -8.39
C GLY A 149 5.15 -3.63 -8.52
N MET A 150 6.22 -3.70 -7.73
CA MET A 150 7.11 -4.86 -7.70
C MET A 150 6.42 -6.03 -6.99
N GLY A 151 5.87 -6.99 -7.76
CA GLY A 151 5.16 -8.15 -7.21
C GLY A 151 5.97 -8.95 -6.18
N GLN A 152 7.28 -9.12 -6.42
CA GLN A 152 8.22 -9.76 -5.48
C GLN A 152 8.35 -9.05 -4.14
N CYS A 153 8.09 -7.74 -4.11
CA CYS A 153 8.09 -6.91 -2.91
C CYS A 153 6.78 -6.99 -2.12
N LYS A 154 5.76 -7.72 -2.62
CA LYS A 154 4.48 -7.96 -1.93
C LYS A 154 3.87 -6.68 -1.33
N GLY A 155 3.87 -5.60 -2.10
CA GLY A 155 3.31 -4.30 -1.71
C GLY A 155 4.29 -3.33 -1.04
N ARG A 156 5.50 -3.77 -0.66
CA ARG A 156 6.61 -2.87 -0.28
C ARG A 156 6.99 -1.99 -1.47
N ILE A 157 7.36 -0.74 -1.20
CA ILE A 157 7.41 0.33 -2.21
C ILE A 157 8.84 0.75 -2.58
N CYS A 158 9.86 0.08 -2.06
CA CYS A 158 11.26 0.38 -2.32
C CYS A 158 11.97 -0.89 -2.78
N CYS A 159 13.05 -0.72 -3.53
CA CYS A 159 13.95 -1.78 -3.93
C CYS A 159 15.35 -1.20 -4.10
N PHE A 160 16.29 -1.61 -3.25
CA PHE A 160 17.67 -1.11 -3.27
C PHE A 160 18.68 -2.14 -2.77
#